data_AF-A7EX23-F1
#
_entry.id   AF-A7EX23-F1
#
_cell.length_a   1.000
_cell.length_b   1.000
_cell.length_c   1.000
_cell.angle_alpha   90.00
_cell.angle_beta   90.00
_cell.angle_gamma   90.00
#
_symmetry.space_group_name_H-M   'P 1'
#
loop_
_entity.id
_entity.type
_entity.pdbx_description
1 polymer ?
#
loop_
_entity_poly.entity_id
_entity_poly.type
_entity_poly.pdbx_seq_one_letter_code
_entity_poly.pdbx_strand_id
1 'polypeptide(L)'
;MAALQFITLFICLYVQGIYSQEIVNGQIYTPGIAIVDAPQPNTPLGGDFLQVAMDVSSDGQLQLPPYPKNAVSEIYNITMFLSSYVTGKNFTISNGTATAGNASLGEIMAQEPSSTVKHVNWVWPDCLVGDGTSDKNTSRGAYNVRVQNIYFNIQY
;
A
#
# COMPACT_ATOMS: atom_id res chain seq x y z
N MET A 1 -14.66 -17.54 41.64
CA MET A 1 -13.31 -17.40 41.03
C MET A 1 -13.21 -18.06 39.66
N ALA A 2 -13.76 -19.27 39.44
CA ALA A 2 -13.71 -19.94 38.13
C ALA A 2 -14.46 -19.19 37.00
N ALA A 3 -15.64 -18.63 37.26
CA ALA A 3 -16.43 -17.92 36.24
C ALA A 3 -15.70 -16.68 35.67
N LEU A 4 -14.91 -15.98 36.50
CA LEU A 4 -14.14 -14.82 36.06
C LEU A 4 -13.01 -15.26 35.11
N GLN A 5 -12.34 -16.38 35.38
CA GLN A 5 -11.29 -16.94 34.51
C GLN A 5 -11.84 -17.42 33.15
N PHE A 6 -13.03 -18.00 33.13
CA PHE A 6 -13.68 -18.39 31.86
C PHE A 6 -14.05 -17.18 31.00
N ILE A 7 -14.49 -16.08 31.63
CA ILE A 7 -14.80 -14.83 30.93
C ILE A 7 -13.52 -14.19 30.36
N THR A 8 -12.41 -14.16 31.12
CA THR A 8 -11.14 -13.64 30.59
C THR A 8 -10.59 -14.48 29.44
N LEU A 9 -10.71 -15.81 29.50
CA LEU A 9 -10.29 -16.68 28.39
C LEU A 9 -11.11 -16.45 27.13
N PHE A 10 -12.43 -16.25 27.27
CA PHE A 10 -13.31 -15.95 26.14
C PHE A 10 -13.01 -14.59 25.50
N ILE A 11 -12.71 -13.56 26.30
CA ILE A 11 -12.35 -12.23 25.77
C ILE A 11 -11.00 -12.28 25.04
N CYS A 12 -10.00 -13.02 25.55
CA CYS A 12 -8.70 -13.18 24.86
C CYS A 12 -8.81 -13.93 23.52
N LEU A 13 -9.73 -14.88 23.38
CA LEU A 13 -9.96 -15.59 22.11
C LEU A 13 -10.66 -14.72 21.04
N TYR A 14 -11.41 -13.70 21.45
CA TYR A 14 -12.09 -12.78 20.53
C TYR A 14 -11.20 -11.63 20.04
N VAL A 15 -10.08 -11.35 20.70
CA VAL A 15 -9.09 -10.35 20.25
C VAL A 15 -8.05 -11.02 19.36
N GLN A 16 -8.49 -11.59 18.25
CA GLN A 16 -7.61 -11.81 17.11
C GLN A 16 -7.56 -10.48 16.37
N GLY A 17 -6.52 -9.68 16.62
CA GLY A 17 -6.29 -8.45 15.86
C GLY A 17 -6.16 -8.82 14.38
N ILE A 18 -7.09 -8.36 13.55
CA ILE A 18 -6.97 -8.50 12.09
C ILE A 18 -5.83 -7.58 11.66
N TYR A 19 -4.62 -8.11 11.54
CA TYR A 19 -3.53 -7.41 10.88
C TYR A 19 -3.84 -7.42 9.39
N SER A 20 -4.19 -6.25 8.86
CA SER A 20 -4.45 -6.07 7.44
C SER A 20 -3.18 -6.23 6.59
N GLN A 21 -1.96 -6.24 7.14
CA GLN A 21 -0.71 -6.33 6.38
C GLN A 21 0.37 -7.05 7.23
N GLU A 22 1.26 -7.82 6.60
CA GLU A 22 2.36 -8.54 7.27
C GLU A 22 3.72 -8.15 6.65
N ILE A 23 4.77 -8.07 7.46
CA ILE A 23 6.13 -7.83 6.96
C ILE A 23 6.89 -9.16 6.97
N VAL A 24 7.33 -9.61 5.79
CA VAL A 24 8.18 -10.82 5.66
C VAL A 24 9.40 -10.45 4.84
N ASN A 25 10.60 -10.65 5.40
CA ASN A 25 11.88 -10.35 4.74
C ASN A 25 12.04 -8.92 4.17
N GLY A 26 11.37 -7.93 4.77
CA GLY A 26 11.42 -6.54 4.30
C GLY A 26 10.38 -6.18 3.23
N GLN A 27 9.59 -7.15 2.77
CA GLN A 27 8.41 -6.93 1.93
C GLN A 27 7.17 -6.75 2.79
N ILE A 28 6.20 -5.97 2.32
CA ILE A 28 4.89 -5.81 2.98
C ILE A 28 3.85 -6.58 2.17
N TYR A 29 3.38 -7.68 2.75
CA TYR A 29 2.27 -8.48 2.24
C TYR A 29 0.96 -7.78 2.60
N THR A 30 0.17 -7.48 1.59
CA THR A 30 -1.14 -6.84 1.78
C THR A 30 -2.20 -7.93 1.98
N PRO A 31 -3.42 -7.61 2.47
CA PRO A 31 -4.47 -8.60 2.63
C PRO A 31 -5.07 -9.01 1.27
N GLY A 32 -4.52 -8.49 0.18
CA GLY A 32 -4.81 -8.89 -1.19
C GLY A 32 -3.55 -9.33 -1.93
N ILE A 33 -3.78 -9.76 -3.16
CA ILE A 33 -2.85 -10.30 -4.17
C ILE A 33 -1.64 -9.43 -4.57
N ALA A 34 -1.41 -8.29 -3.91
CA ALA A 34 -0.30 -7.39 -4.19
C ALA A 34 0.71 -7.35 -3.03
N ILE A 35 2.00 -7.25 -3.36
CA ILE A 35 3.12 -7.22 -2.42
C ILE A 35 3.88 -5.92 -2.64
N VAL A 36 4.18 -5.18 -1.56
CA VAL A 36 5.06 -4.01 -1.66
C VAL A 36 6.49 -4.47 -1.45
N ASP A 37 7.32 -4.34 -2.49
CA ASP A 37 8.72 -4.75 -2.50
C ASP A 37 9.65 -3.69 -1.93
N ALA A 38 9.32 -2.41 -2.16
CA ALA A 38 10.09 -1.28 -1.67
C ALA A 38 9.17 -0.09 -1.40
N PRO A 39 9.52 0.80 -0.45
CA PRO A 39 10.71 0.77 0.40
C PRO A 39 10.63 -0.29 1.51
N GLN A 40 11.78 -0.68 2.07
CA GLN A 40 11.81 -1.52 3.27
C GLN A 40 11.10 -0.80 4.42
N PRO A 41 10.40 -1.52 5.32
CA PRO A 41 9.84 -0.95 6.52
C PRO A 41 10.85 -0.08 7.29
N ASN A 42 10.38 1.09 7.72
CA ASN A 42 11.17 2.13 8.43
C ASN A 42 12.26 2.82 7.61
N THR A 43 12.36 2.59 6.30
CA THR A 43 13.20 3.42 5.46
C THR A 43 12.62 4.83 5.39
N PRO A 44 13.39 5.87 5.73
CA PRO A 44 12.95 7.24 5.55
C PRO A 44 12.71 7.54 4.07
N LEU A 45 11.56 8.12 3.77
CA LEU A 45 11.17 8.53 2.43
C LEU A 45 11.50 10.01 2.26
N GLY A 46 12.37 10.31 1.30
CA GLY A 46 12.92 11.63 1.04
C GLY A 46 13.11 11.88 -0.46
N GLY A 47 13.70 13.04 -0.82
CA GLY A 47 13.85 13.46 -2.21
C GLY A 47 12.56 13.98 -2.86
N ASP A 48 12.61 14.29 -4.15
CA ASP A 48 11.50 14.93 -4.88
C ASP A 48 10.30 14.00 -5.12
N PHE A 49 10.56 12.68 -5.15
CA PHE A 49 9.56 11.65 -5.38
C PHE A 49 9.59 10.62 -4.27
N LEU A 50 8.40 10.21 -3.84
CA LEU A 50 8.19 8.95 -3.16
C LEU A 50 8.23 7.83 -4.21
N GLN A 51 9.15 6.88 -4.02
CA GLN A 51 9.28 5.70 -4.88
C GLN A 51 8.81 4.47 -4.12
N VAL A 52 7.78 3.80 -4.64
CA VAL A 52 7.26 2.54 -4.10
C VAL A 52 7.26 1.51 -5.24
N ALA A 53 7.79 0.32 -4.98
CA ALA A 53 7.73 -0.81 -5.90
C ALA A 53 6.71 -1.82 -5.37
N MET A 54 5.81 -2.28 -6.23
CA MET A 54 4.74 -3.21 -5.86
C MET A 54 4.54 -4.30 -6.91
N ASP A 55 4.67 -5.57 -6.52
CA ASP A 55 4.24 -6.71 -7.32
C ASP A 55 2.71 -6.86 -7.24
N VAL A 56 2.03 -6.80 -8.38
CA VAL A 56 0.57 -6.95 -8.52
C VAL A 56 0.16 -8.27 -9.15
N SER A 57 1.12 -9.18 -9.35
CA SER A 57 0.94 -10.45 -10.05
C SER A 57 0.67 -11.65 -9.13
N SER A 58 0.68 -11.46 -7.80
CA SER A 58 0.61 -12.55 -6.83
C SER A 58 1.61 -13.66 -7.14
N ASP A 59 2.89 -13.30 -7.35
CA ASP A 59 3.96 -14.22 -7.77
C ASP A 59 3.67 -14.87 -9.15
N GLY A 60 3.25 -14.04 -10.11
CA GLY A 60 3.00 -14.43 -11.49
C GLY A 60 1.69 -15.18 -11.76
N GLN A 61 0.83 -15.37 -10.76
CA GLN A 61 -0.44 -16.10 -10.88
C GLN A 61 -1.59 -15.28 -11.46
N LEU A 62 -1.48 -13.95 -11.44
CA LEU A 62 -2.53 -13.06 -11.94
C LEU A 62 -2.21 -12.50 -13.32
N GLN A 63 -3.27 -12.35 -14.12
CA GLN A 63 -3.19 -11.65 -15.39
C GLN A 63 -2.89 -10.17 -15.19
N LEU A 64 -2.26 -9.55 -16.19
CA LEU A 64 -1.89 -8.14 -16.17
C LEU A 64 -2.57 -7.37 -17.30
N PRO A 65 -2.77 -6.06 -17.14
CA PRO A 65 -3.25 -5.23 -18.24
C PRO A 65 -2.18 -5.14 -19.34
N PRO A 66 -2.56 -5.09 -20.63
CA PRO A 66 -3.94 -5.10 -21.12
C PRO A 66 -4.59 -6.49 -20.97
N TYR A 67 -5.74 -6.51 -20.31
CA TYR A 67 -6.45 -7.76 -20.03
C TYR A 67 -7.10 -8.32 -21.30
N PRO A 68 -7.04 -9.65 -21.52
CA PRO A 68 -7.80 -10.28 -22.59
C PRO A 68 -9.30 -10.16 -22.34
N LYS A 69 -10.13 -10.19 -23.39
CA LYS A 69 -11.60 -10.04 -23.27
C LYS A 69 -12.26 -11.08 -22.34
N ASN A 70 -11.59 -12.21 -22.13
CA ASN A 70 -12.00 -13.33 -21.29
C ASN A 70 -11.00 -13.54 -20.14
N ALA A 71 -10.49 -12.46 -19.56
CA ALA A 71 -9.62 -12.54 -18.40
C ALA A 71 -10.32 -13.29 -17.26
N VAL A 72 -9.60 -14.26 -16.70
CA VAL A 72 -10.08 -15.07 -15.57
C VAL A 72 -9.91 -14.28 -14.27
N SER A 73 -8.98 -13.33 -14.25
CA SER A 73 -8.61 -12.51 -13.10
C SER A 73 -8.24 -11.09 -13.54
N GLU A 74 -8.87 -10.07 -12.96
CA GLU A 74 -8.58 -8.67 -13.30
C GLU A 74 -8.50 -7.79 -12.05
N ILE A 75 -7.42 -7.01 -11.92
CA ILE A 75 -7.31 -5.95 -10.92
C ILE A 75 -7.76 -4.64 -11.58
N TYR A 76 -8.87 -4.09 -11.12
CA TYR A 76 -9.46 -2.85 -11.62
C TYR A 76 -8.72 -1.62 -11.10
N ASN A 77 -8.46 -1.60 -9.79
CA ASN A 77 -7.72 -0.49 -9.18
C ASN A 77 -7.00 -0.94 -7.91
N ILE A 78 -6.03 -0.12 -7.53
CA ILE A 78 -5.30 -0.23 -6.27
C ILE A 78 -5.30 1.15 -5.63
N THR A 79 -5.69 1.21 -4.36
CA THR A 79 -5.63 2.42 -3.56
C THR A 79 -4.48 2.33 -2.56
N MET A 80 -3.68 3.38 -2.50
CA MET A 80 -2.47 3.44 -1.68
C MET A 80 -2.48 4.71 -0.82
N PHE A 81 -2.12 4.52 0.45
CA PHE A 81 -2.04 5.57 1.44
C PHE A 81 -0.68 5.54 2.14
N LEU A 82 -0.18 6.72 2.51
CA LEU A 82 0.92 6.86 3.45
C LEU A 82 0.39 7.34 4.80
N SER A 83 0.96 6.78 5.87
CA SER A 83 0.71 7.25 7.23
C SER A 83 2.01 7.29 8.03
N SER A 84 2.26 8.36 8.78
CA SER A 84 3.42 8.44 9.66
C SER A 84 3.00 8.84 11.06
N TYR A 85 3.44 8.06 12.04
CA TYR A 85 3.31 8.41 13.45
C TYR A 85 4.32 9.49 13.88
N VAL A 86 5.43 9.63 13.17
CA VAL A 86 6.49 10.61 13.47
C VAL A 86 6.09 12.00 13.02
N THR A 87 5.64 12.14 11.76
CA THR A 87 5.20 13.45 11.24
C THR A 87 3.74 13.76 11.55
N GLY A 88 2.95 12.76 11.95
CA GLY A 88 1.50 12.88 12.18
C GLY A 88 0.70 13.14 10.90
N LYS A 89 1.26 12.86 9.72
CA LYS A 89 0.63 13.10 8.41
C LYS A 89 0.09 11.81 7.79
N ASN A 90 -1.01 11.97 7.05
CA ASN A 90 -1.60 10.93 6.21
C ASN A 90 -1.80 11.47 4.80
N PHE A 91 -1.39 10.71 3.78
CA PHE A 91 -1.51 11.10 2.38
C PHE A 91 -2.19 10.02 1.57
N THR A 92 -3.00 10.44 0.59
CA THR A 92 -3.55 9.55 -0.43
C THR A 92 -2.62 9.61 -1.65
N ILE A 93 -1.95 8.50 -1.94
CA ILE A 93 -1.01 8.39 -3.07
C ILE A 93 -1.75 8.11 -4.36
N SER A 94 -2.67 7.15 -4.31
CA SER A 94 -3.60 6.87 -5.39
C SER A 94 -4.94 6.45 -4.81
N ASN A 95 -6.02 6.97 -5.38
CA ASN A 95 -7.39 6.58 -5.06
C ASN A 95 -8.06 5.75 -6.17
N GLY A 96 -7.29 5.23 -7.13
CA GLY A 96 -7.84 4.37 -8.19
C GLY A 96 -8.86 5.02 -9.14
N THR A 97 -9.15 6.31 -8.98
CA THR A 97 -10.02 7.12 -9.86
C THR A 97 -9.37 8.44 -10.26
N ALA A 98 -8.14 8.69 -9.81
CA ALA A 98 -7.41 9.90 -10.14
C ALA A 98 -6.91 9.82 -11.58
N THR A 99 -7.22 10.84 -12.38
CA THR A 99 -6.67 11.01 -13.73
C THR A 99 -5.33 11.75 -13.65
N ALA A 100 -4.41 11.43 -14.56
CA ALA A 100 -3.08 12.07 -14.61
C ALA A 100 -3.22 13.60 -14.68
N GLY A 101 -2.75 14.32 -13.66
CA GLY A 101 -2.73 15.79 -13.67
C GLY A 101 -2.98 16.49 -12.32
N ASN A 102 -3.60 15.81 -11.36
CA ASN A 102 -3.64 16.28 -9.97
C ASN A 102 -2.55 15.54 -9.18
N ALA A 103 -2.03 16.11 -8.11
CA ALA A 103 -0.94 15.55 -7.29
C ALA A 103 -1.17 14.12 -6.72
N SER A 104 -2.26 13.43 -7.07
CA SER A 104 -2.42 11.99 -6.87
C SER A 104 -1.84 11.24 -8.06
N LEU A 105 -1.02 10.22 -7.78
CA LEU A 105 -0.68 9.23 -8.79
C LEU A 105 -2.01 8.66 -9.31
N GLY A 106 -2.20 8.60 -10.62
CA GLY A 106 -3.44 8.12 -11.21
C GLY A 106 -3.69 6.63 -10.92
N GLU A 107 -4.43 5.95 -11.79
CA GLU A 107 -4.62 4.50 -11.65
C GLU A 107 -3.28 3.74 -11.70
N ILE A 108 -2.91 3.07 -10.60
CA ILE A 108 -1.65 2.32 -10.47
C ILE A 108 -1.55 1.22 -11.55
N MET A 109 -2.65 0.55 -11.85
CA MET A 109 -2.68 -0.53 -12.84
C MET A 109 -2.47 -0.05 -14.29
N ALA A 110 -2.67 1.26 -14.56
CA ALA A 110 -2.36 1.86 -15.85
C ALA A 110 -0.86 2.19 -16.00
N GLN A 111 -0.10 2.17 -14.89
CA GLN A 111 1.34 2.35 -14.93
C GLN A 111 2.01 1.06 -15.38
N GLU A 112 3.01 1.21 -16.25
CA GLU A 112 3.84 0.10 -16.74
C GLU A 112 2.99 -1.10 -17.18
N PRO A 113 2.10 -0.92 -18.19
CA PRO A 113 1.25 -2.01 -18.66
C PRO A 113 2.14 -3.22 -19.02
N SER A 114 1.65 -4.41 -18.69
CA SER A 114 2.35 -5.70 -18.81
C SER A 114 3.47 -5.99 -17.80
N SER A 115 3.83 -5.04 -16.93
CA SER A 115 4.77 -5.31 -15.82
C SER A 115 4.08 -5.90 -14.60
N THR A 116 4.65 -6.96 -14.02
CA THR A 116 4.24 -7.53 -12.73
C THR A 116 4.53 -6.59 -11.58
N VAL A 117 5.61 -5.80 -11.69
CA VAL A 117 6.01 -4.79 -10.72
C VAL A 117 5.59 -3.40 -11.19
N LYS A 118 4.96 -2.63 -10.31
CA LYS A 118 4.56 -1.25 -10.52
C LYS A 118 5.47 -0.32 -9.75
N HIS A 119 6.17 0.57 -10.45
CA HIS A 119 6.98 1.63 -9.87
C HIS A 119 6.15 2.91 -9.70
N VAL A 120 5.58 3.07 -8.51
CA VAL A 120 4.85 4.26 -8.10
C VAL A 120 5.85 5.38 -7.81
N ASN A 121 5.88 6.38 -8.68
CA ASN A 121 6.65 7.62 -8.49
C ASN A 121 5.69 8.76 -8.15
N TRP A 122 5.42 8.96 -6.86
CA TRP A 122 4.51 10.01 -6.40
C TRP A 122 5.29 11.27 -6.05
N VAL A 123 4.93 12.39 -6.66
CA VAL A 123 5.57 13.70 -6.42
C VAL A 123 5.13 14.23 -5.07
N TRP A 124 6.08 14.61 -4.22
CA TRP A 124 5.75 15.35 -3.00
C TRP A 124 5.17 16.73 -3.37
N PRO A 125 3.98 17.11 -2.86
CA PRO A 125 3.49 18.47 -3.03
C PRO A 125 4.50 19.53 -2.57
N ASP A 126 4.64 20.62 -3.31
CA ASP A 126 5.64 21.68 -3.05
C ASP A 126 5.53 22.29 -1.64
N CYS A 127 4.34 22.28 -1.05
CA CYS A 127 4.10 22.77 0.31
C CYS A 127 4.64 21.84 1.41
N LEU A 128 5.09 20.65 1.06
CA LEU A 128 5.67 19.66 1.98
C LEU A 128 7.20 19.79 1.99
N VAL A 129 7.67 20.61 2.92
CA VAL A 129 9.09 20.89 3.17
C VAL A 129 9.77 19.68 3.81
N GLY A 130 10.98 19.34 3.39
CA GLY A 130 11.78 18.27 3.99
C GLY A 130 12.68 17.56 3.02
N ASP A 131 13.66 16.83 3.53
CA ASP A 131 14.56 15.94 2.77
C ASP A 131 14.47 14.47 3.22
N GLY A 132 13.71 14.20 4.29
CA GLY A 132 13.54 12.87 4.88
C GLY A 132 14.61 12.49 5.90
N THR A 133 15.55 13.39 6.25
CA THR A 133 16.68 13.09 7.15
C THR A 133 16.57 13.70 8.55
N SER A 134 15.75 14.76 8.69
CA SER A 134 15.51 15.45 9.97
C SER A 134 14.21 14.98 10.62
N ASP A 135 14.10 15.03 11.95
CA ASP A 135 12.86 14.73 12.68
C ASP A 135 12.05 16.01 13.05
N LYS A 136 12.58 17.20 12.75
CA LYS A 136 11.98 18.48 13.15
C LYS A 136 11.51 19.30 11.95
N ASN A 137 10.26 19.75 12.00
CA ASN A 137 9.62 20.63 11.02
C ASN A 137 9.66 20.13 9.56
N THR A 138 9.75 18.82 9.36
CA THR A 138 9.71 18.18 8.04
C THR A 138 8.40 17.43 7.82
N SER A 139 7.90 17.47 6.58
CA SER A 139 6.82 16.63 6.09
C SER A 139 7.33 15.40 5.35
N ARG A 140 8.64 15.28 5.08
CA ARG A 140 9.28 14.08 4.50
C ARG A 140 9.98 13.30 5.63
N GLY A 141 10.04 11.97 5.55
CA GLY A 141 10.55 11.13 6.64
C GLY A 141 10.05 9.69 6.59
N ALA A 142 10.06 8.97 7.71
CA ALA A 142 9.58 7.59 7.76
C ALA A 142 8.04 7.54 7.66
N TYR A 143 7.53 6.88 6.60
CA TYR A 143 6.11 6.62 6.41
C TYR A 143 5.84 5.12 6.29
N ASN A 144 4.72 4.69 6.85
CA ASN A 144 4.15 3.38 6.60
C ASN A 144 3.32 3.43 5.33
N VAL A 145 3.68 2.58 4.37
CA VAL A 145 2.88 2.33 3.17
C VAL A 145 1.72 1.41 3.55
N ARG A 146 0.50 1.81 3.19
CA ARG A 146 -0.70 1.01 3.36
C ARG A 146 -1.43 0.85 2.03
N VAL A 147 -1.72 -0.40 1.68
CA VAL A 147 -2.66 -0.74 0.62
C VAL A 147 -3.98 -1.09 1.28
N GLN A 148 -5.06 -0.41 0.88
CA GLN A 148 -6.34 -0.52 1.59
C GLN A 148 -7.42 -1.20 0.76
N ASN A 149 -7.65 -0.73 -0.47
CA ASN A 149 -8.63 -1.34 -1.38
C ASN A 149 -7.93 -1.79 -2.66
N ILE A 150 -8.14 -3.07 -3.01
CA ILE A 150 -7.85 -3.65 -4.31
C ILE A 150 -9.18 -4.14 -4.86
N TYR A 151 -9.67 -3.55 -5.94
CA TYR A 151 -10.90 -4.02 -6.59
C TYR A 151 -10.51 -5.09 -7.61
N PHE A 152 -10.97 -6.31 -7.36
CA PHE A 152 -10.58 -7.50 -8.12
C PHE A 152 -11.82 -8.25 -8.60
N ASN A 153 -11.79 -8.75 -9.83
CA ASN A 153 -12.85 -9.59 -10.39
C ASN A 153 -12.28 -10.96 -10.80
N ILE A 154 -13.03 -12.02 -10.49
CA ILE A 154 -12.78 -13.38 -10.97
C ILE A 154 -14.01 -13.80 -11.77
N GLN A 155 -13.80 -14.22 -13.01
CA GLN A 155 -14.83 -14.87 -13.81
C GLN A 155 -14.71 -16.39 -13.61
N TYR A 156 -15.82 -17.05 -13.25
CA TYR A 156 -15.90 -18.50 -13.10
C TYR A 156 -16.38 -19.17 -14.39
#